data_AF-A0A1V9XJS5-F1
#
_entry.id   AF-A0A1V9XJS5-F1
#
_cell.length_a   1.000
_cell.length_b   1.000
_cell.length_c   1.000
_cell.angle_alpha   90.00
_cell.angle_beta   90.00
_cell.angle_gamma   90.00
#
_symmetry.space_group_name_H-M   'P 1'
#
loop_
_entity.id
_entity.type
_entity.pdbx_description
1 polymer ?
#
loop_
_entity_poly.entity_id
_entity_poly.type
_entity_poly.pdbx_seq_one_letter_code
_entity_poly.pdbx_strand_id
1 'polypeptide(L)'
;MGKSKQQRKKEKKVVLMFDENERREFLSGFSKRKKERQRKAKEKTLGRLEGQRKKLLDEKRSIMADIVREGGIRLQDPQNLECLEGQSETIDCGEHTVTITEFDDAYGTIRETRSLAEAAEAGDSGDEEVEFADTHALLGDDQPLAGESVGDQRKIRLRQIAQELKGFSVQMQPIKASLNEKAKKQKKRRQKMQERREQEVLRSRSGKGKNLLGVQGKKNKNSMVGIKRKKVNRHIIQD
;
A
#
# COMPACT_ATOMS: atom_id res chain seq x y z
N MET A 1 -82.88 -22.98 5.59
CA MET A 1 -81.53 -22.83 4.98
C MET A 1 -80.69 -21.85 5.81
N GLY A 2 -80.10 -22.30 6.91
CA GLY A 2 -79.29 -21.44 7.79
C GLY A 2 -77.80 -21.57 7.50
N LYS A 3 -77.17 -20.51 6.97
CA LYS A 3 -75.73 -20.47 6.68
C LYS A 3 -74.95 -20.21 7.98
N SER A 4 -74.10 -21.15 8.41
CA SER A 4 -73.24 -21.02 9.57
C SER A 4 -72.16 -19.95 9.36
N LYS A 5 -72.11 -18.95 10.24
CA LYS A 5 -71.04 -17.93 10.27
C LYS A 5 -69.72 -18.58 10.67
N GLN A 6 -68.77 -18.69 9.72
CA GLN A 6 -67.40 -19.11 10.01
C GLN A 6 -66.75 -18.09 10.98
N GLN A 7 -66.50 -18.51 12.21
CA GLN A 7 -65.75 -17.72 13.18
C GLN A 7 -64.30 -17.59 12.69
N ARG A 8 -63.89 -16.38 12.30
CA ARG A 8 -62.49 -16.09 11.97
C ARG A 8 -61.62 -16.37 13.19
N LYS A 9 -60.69 -17.33 13.08
CA LYS A 9 -59.72 -17.65 14.13
C LYS A 9 -58.93 -16.38 14.47
N LYS A 10 -58.98 -15.96 15.74
CA LYS A 10 -58.22 -14.80 16.24
C LYS A 10 -56.73 -15.11 16.13
N GLU A 11 -56.01 -14.27 15.39
CA GLU A 11 -54.55 -14.38 15.27
C GLU A 11 -53.90 -14.17 16.64
N LYS A 12 -52.92 -15.01 16.96
CA LYS A 12 -52.21 -14.94 18.25
C LYS A 12 -51.35 -13.68 18.27
N LYS A 13 -51.34 -12.97 19.39
CA LYS A 13 -50.47 -11.81 19.60
C LYS A 13 -49.00 -12.26 19.57
N VAL A 14 -48.20 -11.62 18.73
CA VAL A 14 -46.74 -11.81 18.71
C VAL A 14 -46.13 -10.83 19.70
N VAL A 15 -45.41 -11.36 20.69
CA VAL A 15 -44.66 -10.55 21.65
C VAL A 15 -43.26 -10.37 21.09
N LEU A 16 -42.93 -9.14 20.68
CA LEU A 16 -41.60 -8.78 20.24
C LEU A 16 -40.76 -8.40 21.47
N MET A 17 -39.85 -9.28 21.87
CA MET A 17 -38.85 -8.98 22.90
C MET A 17 -37.51 -8.75 22.21
N PHE A 18 -36.91 -7.59 22.49
CA PHE A 18 -35.56 -7.33 22.04
C PHE A 18 -34.56 -8.00 22.97
N ASP A 19 -33.50 -8.56 22.40
CA ASP A 19 -32.32 -8.87 23.20
C ASP A 19 -31.69 -7.54 23.65
N GLU A 20 -31.70 -7.29 24.96
CA GLU A 20 -31.18 -6.06 25.53
C GLU A 20 -29.67 -5.89 25.30
N ASN A 21 -28.94 -6.98 25.05
CA ASN A 21 -27.52 -6.91 24.72
C ASN A 21 -27.31 -6.37 23.29
N GLU A 22 -28.04 -6.93 22.33
CA GLU A 22 -28.02 -6.45 20.94
C GLU A 22 -28.53 -5.02 20.83
N ARG A 23 -29.60 -4.68 21.56
CA ARG A 23 -30.14 -3.33 21.64
C ARG A 23 -29.10 -2.35 22.19
N ARG A 24 -28.38 -2.73 23.25
CA ARG A 24 -27.33 -1.90 23.84
C ARG A 24 -26.15 -1.72 22.89
N GLU A 25 -25.73 -2.76 22.18
CA GLU A 25 -24.69 -2.64 21.15
C GLU A 25 -25.17 -1.78 19.97
N PHE A 26 -26.41 -1.93 19.54
CA PHE A 26 -26.99 -1.10 18.51
C PHE A 26 -27.00 0.38 18.93
N LEU A 27 -27.48 0.69 20.13
CA LEU A 27 -27.57 2.07 20.62
C LEU A 27 -26.23 2.71 20.98
N SER A 28 -25.25 1.94 21.48
CA SER A 28 -23.91 2.48 21.82
C SER A 28 -22.91 2.39 20.67
N GLY A 29 -23.18 1.54 19.67
CA GLY A 29 -22.27 1.20 18.59
C GLY A 29 -22.16 2.22 17.45
N PHE A 30 -22.80 3.39 17.53
CA PHE A 30 -22.76 4.39 16.45
C PHE A 30 -21.34 4.79 16.05
N SER A 31 -20.44 4.97 17.02
CA SER A 31 -19.03 5.29 16.74
C SER A 31 -18.32 4.15 16.00
N LYS A 32 -18.61 2.89 16.36
CA LYS A 32 -18.09 1.71 15.65
C LYS A 32 -18.59 1.70 14.20
N ARG A 33 -19.91 1.80 13.99
CA ARG A 33 -20.54 1.80 12.66
C ARG A 33 -20.09 2.99 11.79
N LYS A 34 -19.95 4.18 12.37
CA LYS A 34 -19.45 5.36 11.64
C LYS A 34 -18.03 5.13 11.13
N LYS A 35 -17.14 4.59 11.97
CA LYS A 35 -15.77 4.24 11.58
C LYS A 35 -15.74 3.13 10.53
N GLU A 36 -16.60 2.13 10.65
CA GLU A 36 -16.73 1.06 9.67
C GLU A 36 -17.18 1.59 8.31
N ARG A 37 -18.22 2.43 8.27
CA ARG A 37 -18.67 3.09 7.03
C ARG A 37 -17.57 3.93 6.40
N GLN A 38 -16.84 4.71 7.21
CA GLN A 38 -15.70 5.49 6.72
C GLN A 38 -14.60 4.62 6.13
N ARG A 39 -14.31 3.47 6.77
CA ARG A 39 -13.34 2.50 6.27
C ARG A 39 -13.80 1.90 4.93
N LYS A 40 -15.03 1.41 4.85
CA LYS A 40 -15.63 0.87 3.62
C LYS A 40 -15.63 1.89 2.49
N ALA A 41 -15.92 3.16 2.78
CA ALA A 41 -15.86 4.23 1.78
C ALA A 41 -14.43 4.42 1.24
N LYS A 42 -13.42 4.44 2.12
CA LYS A 42 -12.00 4.54 1.74
C LYS A 42 -11.52 3.35 0.91
N GLU A 43 -11.88 2.14 1.32
CA GLU A 43 -11.54 0.91 0.58
C GLU A 43 -12.20 0.90 -0.80
N LYS A 44 -13.48 1.31 -0.91
CA LYS A 44 -14.17 1.43 -2.19
C LYS A 44 -13.53 2.49 -3.11
N THR A 45 -13.13 3.64 -2.57
CA THR A 45 -12.41 4.65 -3.37
C THR A 45 -11.05 4.14 -3.83
N LEU A 46 -10.31 3.45 -2.95
CA LEU A 46 -9.01 2.87 -3.29
C LEU A 46 -9.13 1.84 -4.41
N GLY A 47 -10.07 0.89 -4.27
CA GLY A 47 -10.29 -0.15 -5.29
C GLY A 47 -10.72 0.42 -6.65
N ARG A 48 -11.44 1.55 -6.68
CA ARG A 48 -11.76 2.25 -7.94
C ARG A 48 -10.49 2.83 -8.58
N LEU A 49 -9.64 3.49 -7.80
CA LEU A 49 -8.38 4.08 -8.30
C LEU A 49 -7.42 2.99 -8.77
N GLU A 50 -7.30 1.88 -8.04
CA GLU A 50 -6.48 0.73 -8.42
C GLU A 50 -6.97 0.07 -9.71
N GLY A 51 -8.29 -0.08 -9.86
CA GLY A 51 -8.88 -0.59 -11.10
C GLY A 51 -8.62 0.33 -12.30
N GLN A 52 -8.70 1.65 -12.11
CA GLN A 52 -8.37 2.63 -13.17
C GLN A 52 -6.87 2.61 -13.51
N ARG A 53 -6.00 2.57 -12.50
CA ARG A 53 -4.55 2.42 -12.68
C ARG A 53 -4.21 1.15 -13.47
N LYS A 54 -4.83 0.01 -13.13
CA LYS A 54 -4.61 -1.26 -13.84
C LYS A 54 -4.97 -1.14 -15.32
N LYS A 55 -6.14 -0.55 -15.63
CA LYS A 55 -6.55 -0.32 -17.02
C LYS A 55 -5.55 0.50 -17.82
N LEU A 56 -5.00 1.56 -17.22
CA LEU A 56 -3.97 2.39 -17.86
C LEU A 56 -2.65 1.66 -18.06
N LEU A 57 -2.26 0.79 -17.12
CA LEU A 57 -1.09 -0.06 -17.28
C LEU A 57 -1.30 -1.08 -18.41
N ASP A 58 -2.47 -1.69 -18.49
CA ASP A 58 -2.82 -2.63 -19.56
C ASP A 58 -2.84 -1.92 -20.92
N GLU A 59 -3.37 -0.69 -20.99
CA GLU A 59 -3.34 0.16 -22.20
C GLU A 59 -1.90 0.50 -22.60
N LYS A 60 -1.06 0.93 -21.64
CA LYS A 60 0.37 1.19 -21.89
C LYS A 60 1.06 -0.03 -22.47
N ARG A 61 0.82 -1.21 -21.87
CA ARG A 61 1.40 -2.49 -22.33
C ARG A 61 0.93 -2.84 -23.73
N SER A 62 -0.35 -2.65 -24.05
CA SER A 62 -0.88 -2.88 -25.39
C SER A 62 -0.21 -1.97 -26.42
N ILE A 63 -0.14 -0.67 -26.14
CA ILE A 63 0.48 0.30 -27.07
C ILE A 63 1.95 -0.04 -27.30
N MET A 64 2.68 -0.37 -26.23
CA MET A 64 4.08 -0.80 -26.36
C MET A 64 4.21 -2.09 -27.16
N ALA A 65 3.36 -3.09 -26.92
CA ALA A 65 3.37 -4.34 -27.68
C ALA A 65 3.06 -4.11 -29.17
N ASP A 66 2.16 -3.18 -29.48
CA ASP A 66 1.82 -2.85 -30.87
C ASP A 66 2.94 -2.05 -31.56
N ILE A 67 3.64 -1.17 -30.85
CA ILE A 67 4.86 -0.50 -31.36
C ILE A 67 5.95 -1.53 -31.67
N VAL A 68 6.18 -2.50 -30.78
CA VAL A 68 7.18 -3.57 -31.01
C VAL A 68 6.78 -4.43 -32.22
N ARG A 69 5.48 -4.77 -32.33
CA ARG A 69 4.96 -5.57 -33.45
C ARG A 69 5.08 -4.85 -34.80
N GLU A 70 4.75 -3.56 -34.84
CA GLU A 70 4.81 -2.74 -36.06
C GLU A 70 6.23 -2.35 -36.44
N GLY A 71 7.10 -2.10 -35.46
CA GLY A 71 8.50 -1.76 -35.67
C GLY A 71 9.35 -2.90 -36.24
N GLY A 72 8.76 -4.08 -36.49
CA GLY A 72 9.48 -5.23 -37.06
C GLY A 72 10.53 -5.84 -36.13
N ILE A 73 10.69 -5.30 -34.92
CA ILE A 73 11.58 -5.82 -33.88
C ILE A 73 10.90 -7.08 -33.32
N ARG A 74 11.04 -8.19 -34.05
CA ARG A 74 10.94 -9.50 -33.42
C ARG A 74 11.95 -9.47 -32.29
N LEU A 75 11.51 -9.61 -31.04
CA LEU A 75 12.41 -10.10 -29.99
C LEU A 75 12.94 -11.43 -30.56
N GLN A 76 14.13 -11.39 -31.18
CA GLN A 76 14.81 -12.60 -31.60
C GLN A 76 14.99 -13.41 -30.33
N ASP A 77 14.59 -14.68 -30.38
CA ASP A 77 14.80 -15.61 -29.29
C ASP A 77 16.25 -15.47 -28.80
N PRO A 78 16.51 -15.42 -27.47
CA PRO A 78 17.86 -15.25 -26.93
C PRO A 78 18.81 -16.42 -27.26
N GLN A 79 18.36 -17.40 -28.06
CA GLN A 79 19.17 -18.48 -28.60
C GLN A 79 19.71 -18.20 -30.01
N ASN A 80 19.25 -17.15 -30.70
CA ASN A 80 19.69 -16.76 -32.05
C ASN A 80 20.49 -15.45 -32.05
N LEU A 81 21.48 -15.30 -31.15
CA LEU A 81 22.40 -14.15 -31.17
C LEU A 81 23.24 -14.08 -32.47
N GLU A 82 23.29 -15.16 -33.25
CA GLU A 82 24.07 -15.23 -34.49
C GLU A 82 23.43 -14.46 -35.66
N CYS A 83 22.18 -13.98 -35.51
CA CYS A 83 21.45 -13.19 -36.52
C CYS A 83 21.28 -11.71 -36.13
N LEU A 84 22.15 -11.17 -35.26
CA LEU A 84 22.21 -9.74 -35.06
C LEU A 84 22.84 -9.08 -36.29
N GLU A 85 22.02 -8.43 -37.10
CA GLU A 85 22.44 -7.57 -38.22
C GLU A 85 23.08 -6.26 -37.70
N GLY A 86 24.03 -6.36 -36.77
CA GLY A 86 24.99 -5.29 -36.51
C GLY A 86 26.12 -5.40 -37.54
N GLN A 87 26.69 -4.27 -37.94
CA GLN A 87 27.93 -4.29 -38.75
C GLN A 87 29.01 -4.95 -37.88
N SER A 88 29.27 -6.24 -38.13
CA SER A 88 30.28 -7.00 -37.42
C SER A 88 31.55 -6.97 -38.27
N GLU A 89 32.55 -6.24 -37.80
CA GLU A 89 33.86 -6.25 -38.41
C GLU A 89 34.72 -7.29 -37.71
N THR A 90 35.15 -8.30 -38.46
CA THR A 90 36.10 -9.30 -37.98
C THR A 90 37.49 -8.91 -38.45
N ILE A 91 38.35 -8.55 -37.50
CA ILE A 91 39.72 -8.17 -37.77
C ILE A 91 40.63 -9.34 -37.39
N ASP A 92 41.45 -9.78 -38.35
CA ASP A 92 42.43 -10.84 -38.15
C ASP A 92 43.74 -10.24 -37.64
N CYS A 93 44.10 -10.57 -36.39
CA CYS A 93 45.34 -10.13 -35.73
C CYS A 93 46.44 -11.18 -35.83
N GLY A 94 46.31 -12.16 -36.74
CA GLY A 94 47.34 -13.16 -37.06
C GLY A 94 47.35 -14.37 -36.11
N GLU A 95 47.48 -14.14 -34.80
CA GLU A 95 47.43 -15.23 -33.80
C GLU A 95 46.02 -15.48 -33.25
N HIS A 96 45.12 -14.51 -33.39
CA HIS A 96 43.72 -14.61 -32.98
C HIS A 96 42.84 -13.66 -33.79
N THR A 97 41.56 -13.98 -33.85
CA THR A 97 40.55 -13.18 -34.55
C THR A 97 39.69 -12.45 -33.52
N VAL A 98 39.47 -11.15 -33.73
CA VAL A 98 38.59 -10.34 -32.90
C VAL A 98 37.39 -9.91 -33.73
N THR A 99 36.19 -10.27 -33.27
CA THR A 99 34.94 -9.82 -33.87
C THR A 99 34.38 -8.67 -33.03
N ILE A 100 34.35 -7.47 -33.61
CA ILE A 100 33.77 -6.28 -33.00
C ILE A 100 32.35 -6.15 -33.53
N THR A 101 31.37 -6.15 -32.64
CA THR A 101 29.94 -5.95 -32.98
C THR A 101 29.49 -4.63 -32.39
N GLU A 102 29.19 -3.66 -33.24
CA GLU A 102 28.63 -2.37 -32.82
C GLU A 102 27.11 -2.51 -32.64
N PHE A 103 26.60 -2.03 -31.51
CA PHE A 103 25.18 -1.97 -31.20
C PHE A 103 24.75 -0.51 -31.18
N ASP A 104 23.64 -0.18 -31.86
CA ASP A 104 23.05 1.16 -31.74
C ASP A 104 22.65 1.44 -30.29
N ASP A 105 22.92 2.66 -29.82
CA ASP A 105 22.57 3.19 -28.49
C ASP A 105 21.07 3.04 -28.13
N ALA A 106 20.22 2.72 -29.11
CA ALA A 106 18.82 2.36 -28.92
C ALA A 106 18.61 1.13 -28.01
N TYR A 107 19.63 0.28 -27.84
CA TYR A 107 19.62 -0.88 -26.95
C TYR A 107 20.37 -0.64 -25.61
N GLY A 108 20.90 0.57 -25.41
CA GLY A 108 21.83 0.94 -24.33
C GLY A 108 21.22 1.76 -23.19
N THR A 109 20.19 1.24 -22.50
CA THR A 109 19.99 1.59 -21.08
C THR A 109 19.55 0.40 -20.24
N ILE A 110 20.21 -0.75 -20.42
CA ILE A 110 20.32 -1.71 -19.33
C ILE A 110 21.36 -1.14 -18.36
N ARG A 111 20.95 -0.15 -17.57
CA ARG A 111 21.66 0.20 -16.35
C ARG A 111 21.65 -1.05 -15.49
N GLU A 112 22.82 -1.66 -15.36
CA GLU A 112 23.20 -2.71 -14.42
C GLU A 112 22.17 -2.88 -13.27
N THR A 113 21.25 -3.83 -13.42
CA THR A 113 20.48 -4.37 -12.30
C THR A 113 21.38 -5.30 -11.49
N ARG A 114 22.50 -4.77 -10.98
CA ARG A 114 23.43 -5.46 -10.09
C ARG A 114 22.87 -5.59 -8.66
N SER A 115 21.57 -5.86 -8.53
CA SER A 115 20.90 -6.01 -7.21
C SER A 115 19.71 -6.98 -7.19
N LEU A 116 19.52 -7.80 -8.23
CA LEU A 116 18.40 -8.75 -8.26
C LEU A 116 18.69 -10.08 -7.52
N ALA A 117 19.93 -10.33 -7.09
CA ALA A 117 20.30 -11.56 -6.39
C ALA A 117 20.23 -11.47 -4.84
N GLU A 118 20.17 -10.27 -4.24
CA GLU A 118 20.11 -10.12 -2.77
C GLU A 118 18.68 -9.95 -2.21
N ALA A 119 17.67 -9.76 -3.06
CA ALA A 119 16.28 -9.53 -2.63
C ALA A 119 15.48 -10.82 -2.37
N ALA A 120 16.03 -12.00 -2.67
CA ALA A 120 15.30 -13.28 -2.54
C ALA A 120 15.22 -13.85 -1.11
N GLU A 121 15.96 -13.30 -0.15
CA GLU A 121 16.03 -13.77 1.25
C GLU A 121 15.32 -12.83 2.25
N ALA A 122 14.27 -12.13 1.81
CA ALA A 122 13.38 -11.42 2.71
C ALA A 122 11.92 -11.62 2.28
N GLY A 123 11.30 -12.68 2.80
CA GLY A 123 9.86 -12.83 2.75
C GLY A 123 9.18 -11.67 3.48
N ASP A 124 8.70 -10.69 2.73
CA ASP A 124 7.70 -9.73 3.19
C ASP A 124 6.79 -9.36 2.03
N SER A 125 5.49 -9.48 2.28
CA SER A 125 4.41 -9.16 1.37
C SER A 125 4.44 -7.67 1.01
N GLY A 126 5.15 -7.33 -0.06
CA GLY A 126 5.27 -5.97 -0.57
C GLY A 126 4.58 -5.86 -1.92
N ASP A 127 3.44 -5.17 -1.92
CA ASP A 127 2.82 -4.51 -3.07
C ASP A 127 3.95 -4.00 -3.99
N GLU A 128 4.13 -4.61 -5.16
CA GLU A 128 5.17 -4.21 -6.12
C GLU A 128 4.86 -2.78 -6.57
N GLU A 129 5.43 -1.82 -5.84
CA GLU A 129 5.73 -0.51 -6.39
C GLU A 129 6.76 -0.74 -7.48
N VAL A 130 6.25 -0.97 -8.68
CA VAL A 130 7.00 -0.80 -9.91
C VAL A 130 7.44 0.66 -9.90
N GLU A 131 8.64 0.89 -9.36
CA GLU A 131 9.43 2.10 -9.49
C GLU A 131 9.33 2.50 -10.96
N PHE A 132 8.67 3.63 -11.20
CA PHE A 132 8.52 4.19 -12.54
C PHE A 132 9.87 4.81 -12.89
N ALA A 133 10.85 3.95 -13.13
CA ALA A 133 12.15 4.32 -13.64
C ALA A 133 11.90 5.16 -14.89
N ASP A 134 12.52 6.32 -14.85
CA ASP A 134 12.35 7.49 -15.66
C ASP A 134 12.32 7.16 -17.17
N THR A 135 11.13 6.89 -17.72
CA THR A 135 10.95 6.81 -19.18
C THR A 135 11.09 8.17 -19.85
N HIS A 136 11.38 9.23 -19.09
CA HIS A 136 11.73 10.55 -19.60
C HIS A 136 13.07 10.58 -20.33
N ALA A 137 13.95 9.58 -20.09
CA ALA A 137 15.24 9.49 -20.78
C ALA A 137 15.15 8.95 -22.23
N LEU A 138 13.97 8.48 -22.67
CA LEU A 138 13.78 7.85 -23.99
C LEU A 138 13.13 8.78 -25.04
N LEU A 139 12.71 9.98 -24.64
CA LEU A 139 12.09 10.95 -25.53
C LEU A 139 12.82 12.28 -25.37
N GLY A 140 13.82 12.49 -26.23
CA GLY A 140 14.45 13.80 -26.39
C GLY A 140 13.40 14.90 -26.58
N ASP A 141 13.70 16.08 -26.04
CA ASP A 141 12.87 17.30 -26.04
C ASP A 141 12.71 17.93 -27.45
N ASP A 142 12.44 17.12 -28.47
CA ASP A 142 12.13 17.62 -29.81
C ASP A 142 10.63 17.93 -29.90
N GLN A 143 10.33 19.22 -30.08
CA GLN A 143 8.97 19.69 -30.30
C GLN A 143 8.30 18.98 -31.49
N PRO A 144 7.03 18.55 -31.38
CA PRO A 144 6.34 17.93 -32.50
C PRO A 144 6.04 18.99 -33.58
N LEU A 145 6.82 18.96 -34.66
CA LEU A 145 6.48 19.62 -35.93
C LEU A 145 5.28 18.88 -36.55
N ALA A 146 4.28 19.63 -37.02
CA ALA A 146 3.03 19.11 -37.52
C ALA A 146 3.19 18.18 -38.75
N GLY A 147 2.86 16.90 -38.57
CA GLY A 147 2.87 15.88 -39.61
C GLY A 147 2.64 14.49 -39.02
N GLU A 148 1.42 14.20 -38.55
CA GLU A 148 1.12 13.04 -37.70
C GLU A 148 1.22 11.70 -38.45
N SER A 149 2.30 10.96 -38.18
CA SER A 149 2.34 9.53 -38.43
C SER A 149 1.58 8.78 -37.33
N VAL A 150 1.05 7.58 -37.61
CA VAL A 150 0.38 6.71 -36.61
C VAL A 150 1.27 6.44 -35.38
N GLY A 151 2.60 6.47 -35.57
CA GLY A 151 3.58 6.35 -34.49
C GLY A 151 3.57 7.53 -33.50
N ASP A 152 3.28 8.75 -33.96
CA ASP A 152 3.31 9.96 -33.13
C ASP A 152 2.11 10.03 -32.18
N GLN A 153 0.93 9.60 -32.64
CA GLN A 153 -0.27 9.54 -31.81
C GLN A 153 -0.11 8.56 -30.64
N ARG A 154 0.55 7.41 -30.86
CA ARG A 154 0.84 6.41 -29.82
C ARG A 154 1.81 6.95 -28.77
N LYS A 155 2.85 7.68 -29.19
CA LYS A 155 3.81 8.33 -28.28
C LYS A 155 3.13 9.42 -27.43
N ILE A 156 2.24 10.21 -28.03
CA ILE A 156 1.45 11.21 -27.30
C ILE A 156 0.56 10.52 -26.25
N ARG A 157 -0.11 9.43 -26.61
CA ARG A 157 -0.94 8.67 -25.66
C ARG A 157 -0.14 8.05 -24.52
N LEU A 158 1.04 7.49 -24.80
CA LEU A 158 1.94 6.96 -23.77
C LEU A 158 2.35 8.04 -22.75
N ARG A 159 2.66 9.26 -23.22
CA ARG A 159 2.96 10.40 -22.33
C ARG A 159 1.75 10.77 -21.46
N GLN A 160 0.55 10.80 -22.03
CA GLN A 160 -0.67 11.07 -21.26
C GLN A 160 -0.91 10.00 -20.19
N ILE A 161 -0.78 8.72 -20.54
CA ILE A 161 -0.92 7.61 -19.59
C ILE A 161 0.07 7.74 -18.43
N ALA A 162 1.33 8.10 -18.71
CA ALA A 162 2.34 8.32 -17.66
C ALA A 162 1.93 9.44 -16.69
N GLN A 163 1.40 10.55 -17.20
CA GLN A 163 0.91 11.66 -16.37
C GLN A 163 -0.32 11.23 -15.54
N GLU A 164 -1.26 10.51 -16.14
CA GLU A 164 -2.43 9.97 -15.44
C GLU A 164 -2.03 9.04 -14.29
N LEU A 165 -1.09 8.11 -14.54
CA LEU A 165 -0.55 7.20 -13.51
C LEU A 165 0.10 7.95 -12.34
N LYS A 166 0.82 9.06 -12.62
CA LYS A 166 1.38 9.94 -11.58
C LYS A 166 0.27 10.58 -10.75
N GLY A 167 -0.80 11.06 -11.40
CA GLY A 167 -1.97 11.61 -10.73
C GLY A 167 -2.66 10.61 -9.80
N PHE A 168 -2.79 9.35 -10.22
CA PHE A 168 -3.35 8.28 -9.37
C PHE A 168 -2.51 8.01 -8.13
N SER A 169 -1.18 7.99 -8.25
CA SER A 169 -0.29 7.79 -7.11
C SER A 169 -0.52 8.85 -6.02
N VAL A 170 -0.55 10.13 -6.41
CA VAL A 170 -0.79 11.25 -5.49
C VAL A 170 -2.15 11.13 -4.78
N GLN A 171 -3.19 10.69 -5.48
CA GLN A 171 -4.53 10.51 -4.88
C GLN A 171 -4.60 9.28 -3.95
N MET A 172 -3.87 8.20 -4.25
CA MET A 172 -3.91 6.96 -3.47
C MET A 172 -3.10 7.02 -2.17
N GLN A 173 -1.96 7.73 -2.17
CA GLN A 173 -1.07 7.85 -1.00
C GLN A 173 -1.78 8.25 0.31
N PRO A 174 -2.59 9.33 0.37
CA PRO A 174 -3.25 9.72 1.61
C PRO A 174 -4.26 8.68 2.10
N ILE A 175 -4.93 7.97 1.17
CA ILE A 175 -5.90 6.93 1.49
C ILE A 175 -5.17 5.72 2.09
N LYS A 176 -4.11 5.23 1.42
CA LYS A 176 -3.26 4.13 1.90
C LYS A 176 -2.62 4.46 3.25
N ALA A 177 -2.06 5.66 3.43
CA ALA A 177 -1.50 6.11 4.70
C ALA A 177 -2.55 6.08 5.82
N SER A 178 -3.75 6.58 5.56
CA SER A 178 -4.82 6.64 6.56
C SER A 178 -5.36 5.27 7.00
N LEU A 179 -5.23 4.24 6.16
CA LEU A 179 -5.56 2.85 6.51
C LEU A 179 -4.45 2.23 7.38
N ASN A 180 -3.18 2.50 7.05
CA ASN A 180 -2.00 1.93 7.71
C ASN A 180 -1.64 2.59 9.05
N GLU A 181 -2.08 3.83 9.29
CA GLU A 181 -1.85 4.57 10.55
C GLU A 181 -2.26 3.77 11.81
N LYS A 182 -3.37 3.03 11.73
CA LYS A 182 -3.83 2.20 12.87
C LYS A 182 -2.91 1.03 13.14
N ALA A 183 -2.45 0.35 12.09
CA ALA A 183 -1.51 -0.77 12.19
C ALA A 183 -0.17 -0.29 12.77
N LYS A 184 0.36 0.83 12.26
CA LYS A 184 1.58 1.47 12.79
C LYS A 184 1.44 1.84 14.26
N LYS A 185 0.33 2.49 14.65
CA LYS A 185 0.07 2.86 16.04
C LYS A 185 -0.05 1.64 16.96
N GLN A 186 -0.64 0.55 16.48
CA GLN A 186 -0.74 -0.70 17.24
C GLN A 186 0.63 -1.37 17.40
N LYS A 187 1.45 -1.43 16.34
CA LYS A 187 2.82 -1.96 16.38
C LYS A 187 3.69 -1.16 17.37
N LYS A 188 3.63 0.17 17.33
CA LYS A 188 4.33 1.06 18.27
C LYS A 188 3.89 0.84 19.73
N ARG A 189 2.60 0.62 19.98
CA ARG A 189 2.10 0.30 21.33
C ARG A 189 2.61 -1.05 21.83
N ARG A 190 2.71 -2.05 20.95
CA ARG A 190 3.26 -3.37 21.27
C ARG A 190 4.75 -3.30 21.59
N GLN A 191 5.53 -2.63 20.75
CA GLN A 191 6.97 -2.42 20.97
C GLN A 191 7.23 -1.71 22.31
N LYS A 192 6.52 -0.60 22.59
CA LYS A 192 6.64 0.12 23.87
C LYS A 192 6.32 -0.74 25.09
N MET A 193 5.37 -1.68 24.96
CA MET A 193 5.06 -2.63 26.04
C MET A 193 6.17 -3.67 26.24
N GLN A 194 6.77 -4.16 25.15
CA GLN A 194 7.92 -5.07 25.22
C GLN A 194 9.14 -4.39 25.84
N GLU A 195 9.49 -3.19 25.38
CA GLU A 195 10.57 -2.37 25.95
C GLU A 195 10.38 -2.12 27.46
N ARG A 196 9.16 -1.80 27.88
CA ARG A 196 8.84 -1.63 29.31
C ARG A 196 9.05 -2.92 30.10
N ARG A 197 8.65 -4.06 29.54
CA ARG A 197 8.81 -5.37 30.17
C ARG A 197 10.29 -5.74 30.28
N GLU A 198 11.08 -5.47 29.26
CA GLU A 198 12.54 -5.70 29.26
C GLU A 198 13.25 -4.81 30.29
N GLN A 199 12.90 -3.52 30.37
CA GLN A 199 13.44 -2.63 31.39
C GLN A 199 13.11 -3.08 32.82
N GLU A 200 11.90 -3.58 33.05
CA GLU A 200 11.49 -4.13 34.34
C GLU A 200 12.28 -5.38 34.69
N VAL A 201 12.50 -6.28 33.73
CA VAL A 201 13.34 -7.48 33.91
C VAL A 201 14.78 -7.09 34.26
N LEU A 202 15.36 -6.12 33.54
CA LEU A 202 16.72 -5.61 33.83
C LEU A 202 16.81 -5.00 35.24
N ARG A 203 15.81 -4.22 35.66
CA ARG A 203 15.72 -3.66 37.02
C ARG A 203 15.58 -4.74 38.09
N SER A 204 14.79 -5.78 37.82
CA SER A 204 14.63 -6.90 38.76
C SER A 204 15.90 -7.75 38.91
N ARG A 205 16.73 -7.84 37.86
CA ARG A 205 18.02 -8.53 37.89
C ARG A 205 19.09 -7.73 38.64
N SER A 206 19.18 -6.42 38.42
CA SER A 206 20.15 -5.56 39.12
C SER A 206 19.80 -5.30 40.59
N GLY A 207 18.51 -5.37 40.96
CA GLY A 207 18.04 -5.21 42.34
C GLY A 207 18.27 -6.44 43.25
N LYS A 208 18.48 -7.63 42.68
CA LYS A 208 18.67 -8.87 43.47
C LYS A 208 20.06 -8.98 44.14
N GLY A 209 21.00 -8.10 43.83
CA GLY A 209 22.36 -8.11 44.41
C GLY A 209 22.58 -7.26 45.67
N LYS A 210 21.58 -6.51 46.17
CA LYS A 210 21.80 -5.52 47.25
C LYS A 210 21.04 -5.77 48.56
N ASN A 211 20.26 -6.84 48.68
CA ASN A 211 19.45 -7.11 49.87
C ASN A 211 20.00 -8.26 50.74
N LEU A 212 21.31 -8.25 51.03
CA LEU A 212 21.91 -9.17 52.02
C LEU A 212 22.54 -8.47 53.24
N LEU A 213 22.46 -7.14 53.36
CA LEU A 213 22.91 -6.40 54.54
C LEU A 213 21.96 -5.23 54.82
N GLY A 214 21.20 -5.30 55.91
CA GLY A 214 20.46 -4.15 56.42
C GLY A 214 19.02 -4.40 56.87
N VAL A 215 18.77 -5.45 57.64
CA VAL A 215 17.63 -5.45 58.55
C VAL A 215 18.00 -4.51 59.70
N GLN A 216 17.43 -3.30 59.72
CA GLN A 216 16.91 -2.67 60.93
C GLN A 216 16.19 -1.35 60.62
N GLY A 217 14.88 -1.37 60.91
CA GLY A 217 14.08 -0.27 61.44
C GLY A 217 14.11 1.09 60.75
N LYS A 218 12.98 1.47 60.14
CA LYS A 218 12.41 2.83 60.28
C LYS A 218 10.96 2.86 59.81
N LYS A 219 10.06 3.01 60.78
CA LYS A 219 8.66 3.41 60.58
C LYS A 219 8.65 4.90 60.23
N ASN A 220 7.96 5.30 59.15
CA ASN A 220 7.48 6.67 58.90
C ASN A 220 6.26 6.58 57.97
N LYS A 221 5.04 6.80 58.49
CA LYS A 221 4.30 8.08 58.56
C LYS A 221 3.89 8.63 57.19
N ASN A 222 2.58 8.55 56.95
CA ASN A 222 1.71 9.43 56.16
C ASN A 222 2.30 10.11 54.91
N SER A 223 1.88 9.63 53.74
CA SER A 223 1.73 10.49 52.56
C SER A 223 0.31 10.35 52.02
N MET A 224 -0.54 11.28 52.46
CA MET A 224 -1.89 11.51 51.99
C MET A 224 -1.84 11.76 50.46
N VAL A 225 -2.41 10.84 49.68
CA VAL A 225 -2.49 10.96 48.22
C VAL A 225 -3.47 12.08 47.89
N GLY A 226 -2.93 13.23 47.50
CA GLY A 226 -3.71 14.38 47.06
C GLY A 226 -4.51 14.07 45.80
N ILE A 227 -5.81 13.79 45.96
CA ILE A 227 -6.78 13.74 44.88
C ILE A 227 -6.97 15.17 44.37
N LYS A 228 -6.26 15.52 43.29
CA LYS A 228 -6.48 16.78 42.57
C LYS A 228 -7.86 16.74 41.90
N ARG A 229 -8.88 17.34 42.55
CA ARG A 229 -10.20 17.56 41.95
C ARG A 229 -10.03 18.55 40.78
N LYS A 230 -10.36 18.10 39.57
CA LYS A 230 -10.47 18.99 38.40
C LYS A 230 -11.63 19.95 38.62
N LYS A 231 -11.38 21.25 38.47
CA LYS A 231 -12.44 22.27 38.40
C LYS A 231 -13.31 21.97 37.17
N VAL A 232 -14.58 21.67 37.39
CA VAL A 232 -15.60 21.63 36.33
C VAL A 232 -16.14 23.04 36.20
N ASN A 233 -15.91 23.69 35.07
CA ASN A 233 -16.60 24.94 34.74
C ASN A 233 -18.07 24.60 34.47
N ARG A 234 -18.93 24.95 35.43
CA ARG A 234 -20.38 25.05 35.19
C ARG A 234 -20.64 26.37 34.47
N HIS A 235 -20.61 26.36 33.14
CA HIS A 235 -21.32 27.39 32.41
C HIS A 235 -22.79 26.99 32.35
N ILE A 236 -23.54 27.61 33.28
CA ILE A 236 -24.80 28.32 33.04
C ILE A 236 -25.66 27.66 31.95
N ILE A 237 -26.61 26.84 32.39
CA ILE A 237 -27.88 26.67 31.69
C ILE A 237 -28.77 27.78 32.27
N GLN A 238 -29.10 28.77 31.44
CA GLN A 238 -30.26 29.62 31.67
C GLN A 238 -31.42 28.97 30.93
N ASP A 239 -32.50 28.75 31.66
CA ASP A 239 -33.80 28.31 31.17
C ASP A 239 -34.43 29.36 30.23
#